data_AF-A0A2V7W2W1-F1
#
_entry.id   AF-A0A2V7W2W1-F1
#
_cell.length_a   1.000
_cell.length_b   1.000
_cell.length_c   1.000
_cell.angle_alpha   90.00
_cell.angle_beta   90.00
_cell.angle_gamma   90.00
#
_symmetry.space_group_name_H-M   'P 1'
#
loop_
_entity.id
_entity.type
_entity.pdbx_description
1 polymer ?
#
loop_
_entity_poly.entity_id
_entity_poly.type
_entity_poly.pdbx_seq_one_letter_code
_entity_poly.pdbx_strand_id
1 'polypeptide(L)'
;MTRDRLQVKRSNGPALKNRLISTLLTYLPGAWIDPKDHELVALYRLRYKMAMEEQKYDTAMIFLNKILELDPMNLEAKLCKGEIYHRCLGDYPAAIDQYNKVIRLSANGNDQAVNTRARAAMSEIMEMLS
;
A
#
# COMPACT_ATOMS: atom_id res chain seq x y z
N MET A 1 6.71 -32.23 -23.11
CA MET A 1 7.71 -31.18 -23.41
C MET A 1 6.98 -29.83 -23.37
N THR A 2 6.86 -29.29 -22.16
CA THR A 2 7.53 -28.06 -21.67
C THR A 2 6.81 -26.77 -22.11
N ARG A 3 5.88 -26.33 -21.25
CA ARG A 3 5.27 -24.99 -21.27
C ARG A 3 6.34 -23.97 -20.91
N ASP A 4 6.72 -23.13 -21.86
CA ASP A 4 7.70 -22.08 -21.65
C ASP A 4 7.07 -20.99 -20.76
N ARG A 5 7.65 -20.79 -19.58
CA ARG A 5 7.23 -19.75 -18.62
C ARG A 5 7.66 -18.40 -19.19
N LEU A 6 6.70 -17.62 -19.70
CA LEU A 6 6.89 -16.20 -19.95
C LEU A 6 7.29 -15.51 -18.64
N GLN A 7 8.59 -15.24 -18.48
CA GLN A 7 9.09 -14.37 -17.42
C GLN A 7 8.53 -12.98 -17.67
N VAL A 8 7.49 -12.61 -16.91
CA VAL A 8 7.03 -11.23 -16.80
C VAL A 8 8.14 -10.43 -16.13
N LYS A 9 9.05 -9.86 -16.92
CA LYS A 9 10.01 -8.84 -16.46
C LYS A 9 9.18 -7.67 -15.93
N ARG A 10 8.98 -7.63 -14.62
CA ARG A 10 8.39 -6.49 -13.92
C ARG A 10 9.31 -5.30 -14.12
N SER A 11 9.04 -4.49 -15.14
CA SER A 11 9.78 -3.27 -15.43
C SER A 11 9.38 -2.18 -14.43
N ASN A 12 9.91 -2.27 -13.21
CA ASN A 12 9.94 -1.17 -12.25
C ASN A 12 11.02 -0.14 -12.66
N GLY A 13 10.97 0.30 -13.92
CA GLY A 13 11.95 1.23 -14.48
C GLY A 13 11.41 2.65 -14.62
N PRO A 14 12.29 3.65 -14.79
CA PRO A 14 11.92 5.05 -15.05
C PRO A 14 10.97 5.22 -16.24
N ALA A 15 10.96 4.26 -17.18
CA ALA A 15 10.01 4.20 -18.28
C ALA A 15 8.53 4.12 -17.84
N LEU A 16 8.21 3.43 -16.75
CA LEU A 16 6.84 3.36 -16.22
C LEU A 16 6.42 4.69 -15.57
N LYS A 17 7.35 5.32 -14.84
CA LYS A 17 7.19 6.66 -14.25
C LYS A 17 6.94 7.70 -15.36
N ASN A 18 7.74 7.65 -16.43
CA ASN A 18 7.60 8.53 -17.59
C ASN A 18 6.28 8.28 -18.34
N ARG A 19 5.85 7.03 -18.49
CA ARG A 19 4.57 6.72 -19.17
C ARG A 19 3.38 7.28 -18.39
N LEU A 20 3.41 7.21 -17.07
CA LEU A 20 2.37 7.77 -16.21
C LEU A 20 2.28 9.29 -16.25
N ILE A 21 3.42 9.95 -16.14
CA ILE A 21 3.52 11.42 -16.29
C ILE A 21 3.00 11.83 -17.67
N SER A 22 3.37 11.10 -18.72
CA SER A 22 2.91 11.38 -20.08
C SER A 22 1.40 11.24 -20.24
N THR A 23 0.79 10.21 -19.64
CA THR A 23 -0.68 10.06 -19.68
C THR A 23 -1.39 11.21 -18.95
N LEU A 24 -0.89 11.65 -17.80
CA LEU A 24 -1.50 12.75 -17.04
C LEU A 24 -1.42 14.09 -17.80
N LEU A 25 -0.28 14.38 -18.43
CA LEU A 25 -0.07 15.56 -19.27
C LEU A 25 -1.01 15.62 -20.48
N THR A 26 -1.30 14.46 -21.10
CA THR A 26 -2.22 14.38 -22.24
C THR A 26 -3.66 14.74 -21.86
N TYR A 27 -4.10 14.41 -20.64
CA TYR A 27 -5.47 14.68 -20.19
C TYR A 27 -5.64 16.04 -19.49
N LEU A 28 -4.55 16.68 -19.03
CA LEU A 28 -4.56 17.98 -18.33
C LEU A 28 -3.43 18.90 -18.83
N PRO A 29 -3.54 19.45 -20.05
CA PRO A 29 -2.51 20.31 -20.62
C PRO A 29 -2.48 21.67 -19.91
N GLY A 30 -1.38 21.96 -19.21
CA GLY A 30 -1.14 23.26 -18.53
C GLY A 30 -0.73 23.15 -17.07
N ALA A 31 -0.83 21.97 -16.46
CA ALA A 31 -0.34 21.76 -15.12
C ALA A 31 1.18 21.47 -15.14
N TRP A 32 2.01 22.51 -14.98
CA TRP A 32 3.40 22.32 -14.57
C TRP A 32 3.38 21.83 -13.11
N ILE A 33 3.33 20.52 -12.93
CA ILE A 33 3.36 19.86 -11.62
C ILE A 33 4.77 19.34 -11.41
N ASP A 34 5.44 19.78 -10.34
CA ASP A 34 6.62 19.09 -9.82
C ASP A 34 6.15 17.68 -9.42
N PRO A 35 6.54 16.59 -10.10
CA PRO A 35 5.99 15.24 -9.92
C PRO A 35 6.46 14.57 -8.60
N LYS A 36 6.73 15.39 -7.58
CA LYS A 36 7.00 15.01 -6.19
C LYS A 36 5.91 14.07 -5.72
N ASP A 37 6.26 12.79 -5.60
CA ASP A 37 5.70 11.64 -4.87
C ASP A 37 4.19 11.56 -4.60
N HIS A 38 3.52 12.66 -4.26
CA HIS A 38 2.10 12.80 -4.00
C HIS A 38 1.18 12.25 -5.11
N GLU A 39 1.43 12.56 -6.39
CA GLU A 39 0.58 12.06 -7.49
C GLU A 39 0.71 10.55 -7.71
N LEU A 40 1.92 10.02 -7.59
CA LEU A 40 2.16 8.58 -7.69
C LEU A 40 1.55 7.84 -6.50
N VAL A 41 1.66 8.38 -5.29
CA VAL A 41 1.01 7.84 -4.10
C VAL A 41 -0.52 7.85 -4.28
N ALA A 42 -1.11 8.91 -4.82
CA ALA A 42 -2.56 8.98 -5.08
C ALA A 42 -3.01 7.93 -6.11
N LEU A 43 -2.25 7.76 -7.20
CA LEU A 43 -2.52 6.71 -8.18
C LEU A 43 -2.43 5.31 -7.56
N TYR A 44 -1.37 5.03 -6.79
CA TYR A 44 -1.21 3.71 -6.17
C TYR A 44 -2.30 3.45 -5.14
N ARG A 45 -2.77 4.48 -4.42
CA ARG A 45 -3.93 4.39 -3.55
C ARG A 45 -5.20 4.03 -4.31
N LEU A 46 -5.43 4.65 -5.48
CA LEU A 46 -6.58 4.29 -6.34
C LEU A 46 -6.49 2.84 -6.82
N ARG A 47 -5.31 2.42 -7.31
CA ARG A 47 -5.08 1.03 -7.77
C ARG A 47 -5.22 0.00 -6.66
N TYR A 48 -4.72 0.32 -5.47
CA TYR A 48 -4.95 -0.45 -4.25
C TYR A 48 -6.46 -0.60 -3.98
N LYS A 49 -7.21 0.50 -3.98
CA LYS A 49 -8.65 0.47 -3.72
C LYS A 49 -9.41 -0.37 -4.73
N MET A 50 -9.13 -0.21 -6.03
CA MET A 50 -9.72 -1.05 -7.07
C MET A 50 -9.38 -2.53 -6.86
N ALA A 51 -8.14 -2.85 -6.50
CA ALA A 51 -7.75 -4.23 -6.20
C ALA A 51 -8.48 -4.80 -4.98
N MET A 52 -8.74 -3.99 -3.95
CA MET A 52 -9.54 -4.39 -2.79
C MET A 52 -11.01 -4.64 -3.15
N GLU A 53 -11.60 -3.79 -3.99
CA GLU A 53 -12.97 -3.98 -4.51
C GLU A 53 -13.09 -5.28 -5.31
N GLU A 54 -12.06 -5.64 -6.07
CA GLU A 54 -11.96 -6.91 -6.79
C GLU A 54 -11.48 -8.10 -5.92
N GLN A 55 -11.26 -7.90 -4.62
CA GLN A 55 -10.72 -8.90 -3.67
C GLN A 55 -9.35 -9.48 -4.08
N LYS A 56 -8.58 -8.76 -4.90
CA LYS A 56 -7.23 -9.14 -5.36
C LYS A 56 -6.18 -8.68 -4.36
N TYR A 57 -6.12 -9.34 -3.20
CA TYR A 57 -5.26 -8.95 -2.09
C TYR A 57 -3.77 -8.91 -2.42
N ASP A 58 -3.25 -9.86 -3.21
CA ASP A 58 -1.85 -9.84 -3.67
C ASP A 58 -1.53 -8.58 -4.49
N THR A 59 -2.50 -8.15 -5.30
CA THR A 59 -2.35 -6.94 -6.14
C THR A 59 -2.45 -5.69 -5.27
N ALA A 60 -3.36 -5.65 -4.31
CA ALA A 60 -3.46 -4.60 -3.31
C ALA A 60 -2.14 -4.41 -2.54
N MET A 61 -1.52 -5.52 -2.13
CA MET A 61 -0.23 -5.53 -1.44
C MET A 61 0.92 -4.98 -2.30
N ILE A 62 0.93 -5.27 -3.61
CA ILE A 62 1.91 -4.69 -4.54
C ILE A 62 1.81 -3.16 -4.54
N PHE A 63 0.60 -2.61 -4.65
CA PHE A 63 0.42 -1.15 -4.69
C PHE A 63 0.69 -0.48 -3.33
N LEU A 64 0.35 -1.13 -2.21
CA LEU A 64 0.74 -0.66 -0.89
C LEU A 64 2.26 -0.62 -0.71
N ASN A 65 2.98 -1.65 -1.21
CA ASN A 65 4.44 -1.63 -1.21
C ASN A 65 5.00 -0.50 -2.07
N LYS A 66 4.37 -0.17 -3.21
CA LYS A 66 4.76 0.98 -4.03
C LYS A 66 4.56 2.31 -3.32
N ILE A 67 3.52 2.45 -2.51
CA ILE A 67 3.36 3.63 -1.65
C ILE A 67 4.49 3.69 -0.63
N LEU A 68 4.84 2.56 -0.01
CA LEU A 68 5.91 2.49 0.99
C LEU A 68 7.33 2.64 0.41
N GLU A 69 7.54 2.35 -0.88
CA GLU A 69 8.80 2.66 -1.58
C GLU A 69 8.99 4.17 -1.74
N LEU A 70 7.89 4.93 -1.92
CA LEU A 70 7.91 6.39 -2.06
C LEU A 70 7.91 7.11 -0.71
N ASP A 71 7.09 6.62 0.23
CA ASP A 71 6.99 7.11 1.60
C ASP A 71 7.09 5.95 2.58
N PRO A 72 8.32 5.60 3.03
CA PRO A 72 8.54 4.51 3.96
C PRO A 72 7.84 4.69 5.32
N MET A 73 7.53 5.93 5.69
CA MET A 73 6.90 6.30 6.95
C MET A 73 5.38 6.37 6.85
N ASN A 74 4.79 6.10 5.68
CA ASN A 74 3.35 6.15 5.48
C ASN A 74 2.61 5.17 6.41
N LEU A 75 1.99 5.72 7.45
CA LEU A 75 1.31 4.92 8.47
C LEU A 75 0.04 4.26 7.92
N GLU A 76 -0.70 4.97 7.07
CA GLU A 76 -1.92 4.46 6.45
C GLU A 76 -1.62 3.22 5.59
N ALA A 77 -0.57 3.27 4.76
CA ALA A 77 -0.21 2.13 3.94
C ALA A 77 0.20 0.91 4.79
N LYS A 78 0.88 1.10 5.93
CA LYS A 78 1.19 0.01 6.87
C LYS A 78 -0.06 -0.52 7.56
N LEU A 79 -0.99 0.36 7.96
CA LEU A 79 -2.26 -0.02 8.56
C LEU A 79 -3.07 -0.90 7.58
N CYS A 80 -3.22 -0.47 6.32
CA CYS A 80 -3.93 -1.24 5.29
C CYS A 80 -3.29 -2.61 5.04
N LYS A 81 -1.94 -2.73 5.05
CA LYS A 81 -1.28 -4.04 4.97
C LYS A 81 -1.66 -4.93 6.14
N GLY A 82 -1.66 -4.38 7.36
CA GLY A 82 -2.12 -5.08 8.55
C GLY A 82 -3.56 -5.56 8.43
N GLU A 83 -4.46 -4.72 7.92
CA GLU A 83 -5.87 -5.09 7.69
C GLU A 83 -6.04 -6.19 6.65
N ILE A 84 -5.27 -6.19 5.56
CA ILE A 84 -5.29 -7.28 4.58
C ILE A 84 -4.84 -8.59 5.24
N TYR A 85 -3.73 -8.58 5.98
CA TYR A 85 -3.26 -9.76 6.68
C TYR A 85 -4.29 -10.26 7.70
N HIS A 86 -4.87 -9.35 8.48
CA HIS A 86 -5.86 -9.66 9.51
C HIS A 86 -7.16 -10.20 8.91
N ARG A 87 -7.83 -9.40 8.07
CA ARG A 87 -9.24 -9.62 7.69
C ARG A 87 -9.40 -10.38 6.39
N CYS A 88 -8.39 -10.39 5.52
CA CYS A 88 -8.49 -11.01 4.20
C CYS A 88 -7.69 -12.31 4.09
N LEU A 89 -6.50 -12.36 4.72
CA LEU A 89 -5.60 -13.52 4.63
C LEU A 89 -5.60 -14.39 5.89
N GLY A 90 -6.08 -13.87 7.04
CA GLY A 90 -6.05 -14.57 8.32
C GLY A 90 -4.64 -14.77 8.90
N ASP A 91 -3.63 -14.05 8.38
CA ASP A 91 -2.26 -14.09 8.86
C ASP A 91 -2.08 -13.11 10.03
N TYR A 92 -2.54 -13.52 11.21
CA TYR A 92 -2.46 -12.71 12.41
C TYR A 92 -1.03 -12.30 12.81
N PRO A 93 0.00 -13.19 12.72
CA PRO A 93 1.37 -12.78 12.99
C PRO A 93 1.85 -11.64 12.07
N ALA A 94 1.60 -11.74 10.76
CA ALA A 94 1.97 -10.68 9.83
C ALA A 94 1.16 -9.39 10.08
N ALA A 95 -0.12 -9.50 10.43
CA ALA A 95 -0.95 -8.35 10.77
C ALA A 95 -0.41 -7.60 11.99
N ILE A 96 -0.12 -8.32 13.08
CA ILE A 96 0.46 -7.78 14.32
C ILE A 96 1.79 -7.07 14.05
N ASP A 97 2.65 -7.64 13.20
CA ASP A 97 3.91 -6.99 12.81
C ASP A 97 3.67 -5.64 12.12
N GLN A 98 2.71 -5.54 11.20
CA GLN A 98 2.39 -4.26 10.55
C GLN A 98 1.77 -3.24 11.52
N TYR A 99 0.83 -3.66 12.38
CA TYR A 99 0.22 -2.78 13.38
C TYR A 99 1.24 -2.26 14.39
N ASN A 100 2.18 -3.11 14.85
CA ASN A 100 3.28 -2.68 15.71
C ASN A 100 4.15 -1.61 15.05
N LYS A 101 4.42 -1.72 13.74
CA LYS A 101 5.17 -0.68 13.01
C LYS A 101 4.41 0.65 13.01
N VAL A 102 3.09 0.63 12.83
CA VAL A 102 2.25 1.84 12.93
C VAL A 102 2.36 2.46 14.32
N ILE A 103 2.20 1.66 15.38
CA ILE A 103 2.24 2.13 16.76
C ILE A 103 3.61 2.73 17.11
N ARG A 104 4.71 2.09 16.69
CA ARG A 104 6.08 2.58 16.93
C ARG A 104 6.36 3.91 16.23
N LEU A 105 5.94 4.05 14.97
CA LEU A 105 6.21 5.25 14.17
C LEU A 105 5.32 6.44 14.56
N SER A 106 4.09 6.18 14.99
CA SER A 106 3.16 7.23 15.45
C SER A 106 3.46 7.77 16.85
N ALA A 107 4.37 7.15 17.61
CA ALA A 107 4.80 7.63 18.93
C ALA A 107 5.43 9.04 18.89
N ASN A 108 5.87 9.50 17.72
CA ASN A 108 6.53 10.80 17.53
C ASN A 108 5.59 11.95 17.09
N GLY A 109 4.26 11.77 17.10
CA GLY A 109 3.37 12.89 17.40
C GLY A 109 2.39 13.46 16.35
N ASN A 110 2.11 12.83 15.20
CA ASN A 110 1.16 13.43 14.24
C ASN A 110 -0.07 12.60 13.83
N ASP A 111 -0.18 11.31 14.16
CA ASP A 111 -1.26 10.45 13.61
C ASP A 111 -1.94 9.57 14.67
N GLN A 112 -2.54 10.22 15.67
CA GLN A 112 -3.25 9.53 16.77
C GLN A 112 -4.37 8.61 16.26
N ALA A 113 -5.09 9.01 15.20
CA ALA A 113 -6.20 8.22 14.66
C ALA A 113 -5.77 6.89 14.04
N VAL A 114 -4.63 6.85 13.34
CA VAL A 114 -4.12 5.62 12.72
C VAL A 114 -3.57 4.69 13.81
N ASN A 115 -2.96 5.27 14.86
CA ASN A 115 -2.48 4.51 16.00
C ASN A 115 -3.62 3.83 16.77
N THR A 116 -4.70 4.55 17.09
CA THR A 116 -5.84 3.97 17.81
C THR A 116 -6.47 2.83 17.02
N ARG A 117 -6.59 2.95 15.69
CA ARG A 117 -7.04 1.85 14.81
C ARG A 117 -6.11 0.64 14.86
N ALA A 118 -4.80 0.84 14.78
CA ALA A 118 -3.83 -0.26 14.86
C ALA A 118 -3.91 -1.00 16.21
N ARG A 119 -4.04 -0.26 17.32
CA ARG A 119 -4.22 -0.85 18.65
C ARG A 119 -5.54 -1.62 18.79
N ALA A 120 -6.63 -1.04 18.30
CA ALA A 120 -7.93 -1.70 18.31
C ALA A 120 -7.89 -3.01 17.51
N ALA A 121 -7.33 -2.98 16.30
CA ALA A 121 -7.18 -4.18 15.47
C ALA A 121 -6.28 -5.24 16.12
N MET A 122 -5.22 -4.84 16.83
CA MET A 122 -4.41 -5.80 17.61
C MET A 122 -5.19 -6.39 18.78
N SER A 123 -6.00 -5.60 19.49
CA SER A 123 -6.87 -6.10 20.56
C SER A 123 -7.88 -7.11 20.03
N GLU A 124 -8.53 -6.81 18.88
CA GLU A 124 -9.44 -7.73 18.19
C GLU A 124 -8.75 -9.08 17.91
N ILE A 125 -7.53 -9.06 17.37
CA ILE A 125 -6.76 -10.29 17.12
C ILE A 125 -6.46 -11.05 18.42
N MET A 126 -6.06 -10.35 19.48
CA MET A 126 -5.75 -10.98 20.77
C MET A 126 -6.98 -11.65 21.39
N GLU A 127 -8.14 -11.00 21.30
CA GLU A 127 -9.42 -11.55 21.77
C GLU A 127 -9.87 -12.76 20.94
N MET A 128 -9.60 -12.78 19.63
CA MET A 128 -9.88 -13.96 18.79
C MET A 128 -8.99 -15.16 19.10
N LEU A 129 -7.79 -14.92 19.66
CA LEU A 129 -6.80 -15.95 19.95
C LEU A 129 -6.78 -16.40 21.43
N SER A 130 -7.53 -15.73 22.30
CA SER A 130 -7.71 -16.09 23.72
C SER A 130 -8.79 -17.15 23.90
#